data_AF-A0A1G7WPM3-F1
#
_entry.id   AF-A0A1G7WPM3-F1
#
_cell.length_a   1.000
_cell.length_b   1.000
_cell.length_c   1.000
_cell.angle_alpha   90.00
_cell.angle_beta   90.00
_cell.angle_gamma   90.00
#
_symmetry.space_group_name_H-M   'P 1'
#
loop_
_entity.id
_entity.type
_entity.pdbx_description
1 polymer ?
#
loop_
_entity_poly.entity_id
_entity_poly.type
_entity_poly.pdbx_seq_one_letter_code
_entity_poly.pdbx_strand_id
1 'polypeptide(L)'
;MSPRTLKSLVPRSIRLRSKMRWKNGRWRLATTDRVFLEDVIVPGFLAMDSIRRVLDIGVAWYTRTYPKLFRGVDYWTVDMDPDKQRIAGPQHHTVSATGLTDVFERESFDLVVCNGVIGWGLNRPADVEKGLDACADVLRSGGWLVVGWNDADGHRVVGLDALFDKRFRREVFPPVGADHYIPETPYGHRFDFFVKR
;
A
#
# COMPACT_ATOMS: atom_id res chain seq x y z
N MET A 1 31.90 -10.70 -14.95
CA MET A 1 30.92 -10.67 -13.85
C MET A 1 30.24 -9.31 -13.83
N SER A 2 28.92 -9.27 -14.01
CA SER A 2 28.15 -8.01 -14.04
C SER A 2 28.01 -7.43 -12.62
N PRO A 3 28.14 -6.10 -12.43
CA PRO A 3 28.01 -5.44 -11.12
C PRO A 3 26.61 -5.60 -10.46
N ARG A 4 25.65 -6.23 -11.15
CA ARG A 4 24.30 -6.52 -10.64
C ARG A 4 24.28 -7.62 -9.56
N THR A 5 25.30 -8.47 -9.46
CA THR A 5 25.26 -9.67 -8.61
C THR A 5 25.68 -9.43 -7.15
N LEU A 6 26.26 -8.27 -6.81
CA LEU A 6 26.75 -8.01 -5.44
C LEU A 6 25.68 -7.40 -4.50
N LYS A 7 24.65 -6.74 -5.04
CA LYS A 7 23.59 -6.05 -4.26
C LYS A 7 22.51 -6.99 -3.70
N SER A 8 22.51 -8.27 -4.08
CA SER A 8 21.58 -9.30 -3.61
C SER A 8 22.04 -9.98 -2.30
N LEU A 9 23.29 -9.79 -1.89
CA LEU A 9 23.87 -10.43 -0.69
C LEU A 9 23.62 -9.69 0.62
N VAL A 10 23.18 -8.42 0.56
CA VAL A 10 22.88 -7.63 1.76
C VAL A 10 21.39 -7.72 2.08
N PRO A 11 21.00 -8.25 3.26
CA PRO A 11 19.60 -8.32 3.69
C PRO A 11 18.86 -7.00 3.50
N ARG A 12 17.64 -7.05 2.96
CA ARG A 12 16.80 -5.87 2.69
C ARG A 12 16.70 -4.94 3.89
N SER A 13 16.58 -5.49 5.09
CA SER A 13 16.55 -4.76 6.36
C SER A 13 17.79 -3.88 6.58
N ILE A 14 18.98 -4.38 6.23
CA ILE A 14 20.26 -3.66 6.36
C ILE A 14 20.36 -2.57 5.29
N ARG A 15 20.02 -2.88 4.04
CA ARG A 15 20.07 -1.91 2.95
C ARG A 15 19.10 -0.74 3.17
N LEU A 16 17.94 -0.99 3.78
CA LEU A 16 16.95 0.03 4.12
C LEU A 16 17.38 0.95 5.27
N ARG A 17 18.16 0.46 6.23
CA ARG A 17 18.66 1.28 7.36
C ARG A 17 19.60 2.42 6.91
N SER A 18 20.37 2.22 5.85
CA SER A 18 21.21 3.27 5.26
C SER A 18 20.42 4.38 4.54
N LYS A 19 19.12 4.16 4.31
CA LYS A 19 18.23 5.08 3.62
C LYS A 19 17.19 5.61 4.58
N MET A 20 17.61 6.25 5.66
CA MET A 20 16.71 6.86 6.62
C MET A 20 16.74 8.40 6.49
N ARG A 21 15.57 9.04 6.48
CA ARG A 21 15.40 10.50 6.54
C ARG A 21 14.72 10.90 7.84
N TRP A 22 15.08 12.05 8.38
CA TRP A 22 14.40 12.63 9.54
C TRP A 22 13.25 13.53 9.06
N LYS A 23 12.02 13.25 9.51
CA LYS A 23 10.84 14.07 9.21
C LYS A 23 9.85 14.04 10.38
N ASN A 24 9.35 15.20 10.78
CA ASN A 24 8.38 15.37 11.87
C ASN A 24 8.82 14.64 13.17
N GLY A 25 10.10 14.77 13.52
CA GLY A 25 10.67 14.20 14.74
C GLY A 25 10.92 12.69 14.70
N ARG A 26 10.90 12.05 13.52
CA ARG A 26 11.05 10.59 13.38
C ARG A 26 11.85 10.20 12.15
N TRP A 27 12.50 9.04 12.25
CA TRP A 27 13.15 8.42 11.10
C TRP A 27 12.15 7.66 10.22
N ARG A 28 12.26 7.87 8.91
CA ARG A 28 11.46 7.25 7.85
C ARG A 28 12.36 6.74 6.74
N LEU A 29 11.89 5.82 5.91
CA LEU A 29 12.67 5.37 4.75
C LEU A 29 12.75 6.48 3.69
N ALA A 30 13.95 6.82 3.24
CA ALA A 30 14.24 7.84 2.25
C ALA A 30 14.24 7.31 0.81
N THR A 31 13.57 6.19 0.55
CA THR A 31 13.40 5.69 -0.81
C THR A 31 12.34 6.52 -1.52
N THR A 32 12.51 6.76 -2.82
CA THR A 32 11.65 7.62 -3.64
C THR A 32 10.18 7.19 -3.59
N ASP A 33 9.90 5.89 -3.56
CA ASP A 33 8.54 5.34 -3.36
C ASP A 33 7.93 5.74 -2.00
N ARG A 34 8.74 5.70 -0.93
CA ARG A 34 8.26 6.04 0.41
C ARG A 34 8.12 7.53 0.60
N VAL A 35 9.04 8.32 0.05
CA VAL A 35 8.90 9.78 0.00
C VAL A 35 7.61 10.14 -0.72
N PHE A 36 7.36 9.57 -1.89
CA PHE A 36 6.15 9.86 -2.65
C PHE A 36 4.87 9.45 -1.93
N LEU A 37 4.83 8.24 -1.35
CA LEU A 37 3.68 7.79 -0.58
C LEU A 37 3.41 8.71 0.63
N GLU A 38 4.43 9.00 1.42
CA GLU A 38 4.28 9.74 2.68
C GLU A 38 4.10 11.25 2.49
N ASP A 39 4.63 11.82 1.41
CA ASP A 39 4.71 13.27 1.22
C ASP A 39 3.76 13.78 0.14
N VAL A 40 3.24 12.91 -0.73
CA VAL A 40 2.31 13.27 -1.82
C VAL A 40 0.99 12.51 -1.70
N ILE A 41 1.04 11.16 -1.74
CA ILE A 41 -0.20 10.35 -1.77
C ILE A 41 -1.02 10.55 -0.50
N VAL A 42 -0.42 10.29 0.68
CA VAL A 42 -1.16 10.35 1.93
C VAL A 42 -1.68 11.77 2.22
N PRO A 43 -0.86 12.84 2.17
CA PRO A 43 -1.37 14.20 2.35
C PRO A 43 -2.45 14.58 1.34
N GLY A 44 -2.31 14.16 0.08
CA GLY A 44 -3.28 14.43 -0.97
C GLY A 44 -4.66 13.83 -0.70
N PHE A 45 -4.71 12.60 -0.19
CA PHE A 45 -5.98 11.98 0.22
C PHE A 45 -6.55 12.60 1.50
N LEU A 46 -5.70 12.88 2.49
CA LEU A 46 -6.14 13.50 3.75
C LEU A 46 -6.64 14.95 3.58
N ALA A 47 -6.32 15.60 2.46
CA ALA A 47 -6.86 16.91 2.10
C ALA A 47 -8.28 16.83 1.49
N MET A 48 -8.79 15.63 1.17
CA MET A 48 -10.13 15.45 0.63
C MET A 48 -11.15 15.24 1.76
N ASP A 49 -12.18 16.09 1.84
CA ASP A 49 -13.22 16.01 2.88
C ASP A 49 -13.98 14.66 2.90
N SER A 50 -13.96 13.95 1.78
CA SER A 50 -14.58 12.64 1.58
C SER A 50 -13.77 11.47 2.14
N ILE A 51 -12.56 11.73 2.68
CA ILE A 51 -11.68 10.71 3.26
C ILE A 51 -11.64 10.88 4.77
N ARG A 52 -12.33 9.99 5.49
CA ARG A 52 -12.43 10.01 6.95
C ARG A 52 -12.10 8.68 7.59
N ARG A 53 -12.20 7.57 6.85
CA ARG A 53 -11.87 6.22 7.31
C ARG A 53 -10.97 5.52 6.31
N VAL A 54 -9.78 5.13 6.77
CA VAL A 54 -8.69 4.63 5.93
C VAL A 54 -8.24 3.26 6.43
N LEU A 55 -8.12 2.31 5.50
CA LEU A 55 -7.50 1.01 5.74
C LEU A 55 -6.14 0.95 5.04
N ASP A 56 -5.08 0.63 5.77
CA ASP A 56 -3.74 0.42 5.24
C ASP A 56 -3.31 -1.04 5.40
N ILE A 57 -3.13 -1.72 4.28
CA ILE A 57 -2.88 -3.15 4.20
C ILE A 57 -1.38 -3.39 4.12
N GLY A 58 -0.88 -4.18 5.07
CA GLY A 58 0.52 -4.52 5.21
C GLY A 58 1.23 -3.60 6.19
N VAL A 59 1.83 -4.20 7.21
CA VAL A 59 2.56 -3.50 8.26
C VAL A 59 4.02 -3.95 8.24
N ALA A 60 4.92 -2.98 8.22
CA ALA A 60 6.34 -3.21 8.34
C ALA A 60 6.97 -2.30 9.40
N TRP A 61 8.17 -2.63 9.88
CA TRP A 61 8.86 -1.87 10.94
C TRP A 61 8.99 -0.37 10.63
N TYR A 62 9.13 -0.01 9.35
CA TYR A 62 9.24 1.37 8.89
C TYR A 62 7.88 2.10 8.83
N THR A 63 6.77 1.37 8.78
CA THR A 63 5.41 1.92 8.82
C THR A 63 4.91 2.18 10.24
N ARG A 64 5.68 1.84 11.29
CA ARG A 64 5.34 2.09 12.71
C ARG A 64 4.98 3.55 13.02
N THR A 65 5.30 4.48 12.14
CA THR A 65 5.00 5.90 12.29
C THR A 65 3.71 6.35 11.59
N TYR A 66 3.09 5.48 10.79
CA TYR A 66 1.93 5.80 9.97
C TYR A 66 0.66 6.16 10.76
N PRO A 67 0.36 5.59 11.94
CA PRO A 67 -0.76 6.08 12.75
C PRO A 67 -0.68 7.58 13.08
N LYS A 68 0.53 8.17 13.11
CA LYS A 68 0.71 9.62 13.27
C LYS A 68 0.61 10.39 11.94
N LEU A 69 0.93 9.73 10.83
CA LEU A 69 0.82 10.32 9.49
C LEU A 69 -0.66 10.48 9.10
N PHE A 70 -1.49 9.47 9.40
CA PHE A 70 -2.93 9.47 9.19
C PHE A 70 -3.71 10.05 10.38
N ARG A 71 -3.10 10.97 11.15
CA ARG A 71 -3.80 11.61 12.26
C ARG A 71 -4.93 12.49 11.70
N GLY A 72 -6.11 12.41 12.32
CA GLY A 72 -7.28 13.19 11.92
C GLY A 72 -8.33 12.39 11.16
N VAL A 73 -8.03 11.14 10.80
CA VAL A 73 -8.97 10.18 10.22
C VAL A 73 -9.02 8.91 11.06
N ASP A 74 -10.08 8.12 10.90
CA ASP A 74 -10.18 6.77 11.47
C ASP A 74 -9.28 5.80 10.68
N TYR A 75 -8.07 5.61 11.17
CA TYR A 75 -7.02 4.83 10.50
C TYR A 75 -6.91 3.43 11.08
N TRP A 76 -7.09 2.43 10.21
CA TRP A 76 -6.99 1.00 10.50
C TRP A 76 -5.86 0.36 9.71
N THR A 77 -5.30 -0.71 10.26
CA THR A 77 -4.29 -1.52 9.59
C THR A 77 -4.64 -3.00 9.63
N VAL A 78 -4.15 -3.75 8.65
CA VAL A 78 -4.17 -5.22 8.69
C VAL A 78 -2.84 -5.79 8.24
N ASP A 79 -2.47 -6.93 8.81
CA ASP A 79 -1.38 -7.77 8.30
C ASP A 79 -1.67 -9.24 8.64
N MET A 80 -1.23 -10.18 7.82
CA MET A 80 -1.45 -11.60 8.09
C MET A 80 -0.48 -12.15 9.14
N ASP A 81 0.66 -11.50 9.33
CA ASP A 81 1.67 -11.90 10.30
C ASP A 81 1.33 -11.33 11.70
N PRO A 82 1.00 -12.18 12.69
CA PRO A 82 0.61 -11.74 14.03
C PRO A 82 1.71 -10.92 14.73
N ASP A 83 2.98 -11.12 14.37
CA ASP A 83 4.08 -10.35 14.97
C ASP A 83 4.00 -8.86 14.64
N LYS A 84 3.29 -8.50 13.56
CA LYS A 84 3.10 -7.10 13.16
C LYS A 84 2.25 -6.31 14.12
N GLN A 85 1.37 -6.95 14.89
CA GLN A 85 0.56 -6.28 15.91
C GLN A 85 1.43 -5.47 16.89
N ARG A 86 2.66 -5.93 17.19
CA ARG A 86 3.61 -5.25 18.09
C ARG A 86 4.09 -3.89 17.58
N ILE A 87 4.00 -3.65 16.28
CA ILE A 87 4.48 -2.44 15.60
C ILE A 87 3.37 -1.70 14.85
N ALA A 88 2.18 -2.30 14.77
CA ALA A 88 0.99 -1.69 14.23
C ALA A 88 0.48 -0.54 15.13
N GLY A 89 -0.50 0.20 14.61
CA GLY A 89 -1.25 1.18 15.41
C GLY A 89 -2.23 0.52 16.38
N PRO A 90 -2.93 1.32 17.20
CA PRO A 90 -3.93 0.81 18.14
C PRO A 90 -5.12 0.12 17.45
N GLN A 91 -5.41 0.48 16.19
CA GLN A 91 -6.48 -0.09 15.38
C GLN A 91 -5.87 -1.04 14.34
N HIS A 92 -5.86 -2.33 14.67
CA HIS A 92 -5.22 -3.37 13.88
C HIS A 92 -5.95 -4.71 13.98
N HIS A 93 -6.09 -5.39 12.85
CA HIS A 93 -6.49 -6.80 12.82
C HIS A 93 -5.41 -7.66 12.17
N THR A 94 -5.15 -8.82 12.77
CA THR A 94 -4.30 -9.84 12.17
C THR A 94 -5.12 -10.67 11.18
N VAL A 95 -5.14 -10.25 9.92
CA VAL A 95 -5.90 -10.91 8.85
C VAL A 95 -5.21 -10.71 7.50
N SER A 96 -5.37 -11.67 6.59
CA SER A 96 -4.97 -11.52 5.18
C SER A 96 -5.82 -10.48 4.47
N ALA A 97 -5.25 -9.83 3.44
CA ALA A 97 -5.98 -8.95 2.53
C ALA A 97 -7.16 -9.65 1.82
N THR A 98 -7.19 -10.98 1.79
CA THR A 98 -8.31 -11.77 1.23
C THR A 98 -9.49 -11.94 2.20
N GLY A 99 -9.31 -11.65 3.49
CA GLY A 99 -10.29 -11.88 4.56
C GLY A 99 -10.80 -10.58 5.21
N LEU A 100 -10.75 -9.46 4.50
CA LEU A 100 -11.12 -8.16 5.09
C LEU A 100 -12.57 -8.12 5.57
N THR A 101 -13.48 -8.80 4.87
CA THR A 101 -14.90 -8.87 5.23
C THR A 101 -15.19 -9.71 6.48
N ASP A 102 -14.21 -10.45 6.98
CA ASP A 102 -14.35 -11.24 8.21
C ASP A 102 -14.22 -10.36 9.46
N VAL A 103 -13.60 -9.18 9.32
CA VAL A 103 -13.30 -8.27 10.44
C VAL A 103 -13.83 -6.86 10.22
N PHE A 104 -14.20 -6.50 8.99
CA PHE A 104 -14.77 -5.21 8.66
C PHE A 104 -16.12 -5.34 7.98
N GLU A 105 -17.01 -4.41 8.30
CA GLU A 105 -18.27 -4.25 7.59
C GLU A 105 -18.02 -3.84 6.13
N ARG A 106 -18.93 -4.27 5.25
CA ARG A 106 -18.92 -3.85 3.85
C ARG A 106 -19.14 -2.34 3.77
N GLU A 107 -18.55 -1.71 2.77
CA GLU A 107 -18.73 -0.28 2.48
C GLU A 107 -18.36 0.68 3.63
N SER A 108 -17.42 0.26 4.47
CA SER A 108 -17.04 0.98 5.69
C SER A 108 -15.82 1.90 5.54
N PHE A 109 -15.03 1.78 4.47
CA PHE A 109 -13.84 2.59 4.23
C PHE A 109 -13.99 3.54 3.05
N ASP A 110 -13.40 4.73 3.18
CA ASP A 110 -13.30 5.72 2.09
C ASP A 110 -12.06 5.48 1.21
N LEU A 111 -11.00 4.94 1.81
CA LEU A 111 -9.71 4.70 1.19
C LEU A 111 -9.12 3.38 1.69
N VAL A 112 -8.65 2.57 0.75
CA VAL A 112 -7.78 1.42 1.01
C VAL A 112 -6.42 1.68 0.37
N VAL A 113 -5.35 1.58 1.16
CA VAL A 113 -3.96 1.62 0.70
C VAL A 113 -3.41 0.20 0.73
N CYS A 114 -3.21 -0.40 -0.45
CA CYS A 114 -2.65 -1.73 -0.63
C CYS A 114 -1.24 -1.61 -1.21
N ASN A 115 -0.26 -1.32 -0.35
CA ASN A 115 1.10 -1.01 -0.79
C ASN A 115 2.13 -2.05 -0.34
N GLY A 116 2.70 -2.77 -1.32
CA GLY A 116 3.75 -3.76 -1.09
C GLY A 116 3.23 -5.13 -0.66
N VAL A 117 1.97 -5.45 -1.00
CA VAL A 117 1.31 -6.73 -0.68
C VAL A 117 1.30 -7.68 -1.89
N ILE A 118 1.03 -7.14 -3.09
CA ILE A 118 1.07 -7.89 -4.35
C ILE A 118 2.53 -8.27 -4.67
N GLY A 119 2.77 -9.56 -4.92
CA GLY A 119 4.11 -10.12 -5.12
C GLY A 119 4.93 -10.35 -3.84
N TRP A 120 4.35 -10.08 -2.66
CA TRP A 120 4.98 -10.29 -1.34
C TRP A 120 4.10 -11.05 -0.34
N GLY A 121 2.91 -11.49 -0.77
CA GLY A 121 1.91 -12.16 0.04
C GLY A 121 0.71 -12.59 -0.82
N LEU A 122 0.32 -11.74 -1.77
CA LEU A 122 -0.58 -12.10 -2.87
C LEU A 122 0.23 -12.36 -4.15
N ASN A 123 0.61 -13.61 -4.35
CA ASN A 123 1.56 -14.00 -5.40
C ASN A 123 0.92 -14.70 -6.60
N ARG A 124 -0.30 -15.24 -6.43
CA ARG A 124 -1.04 -15.93 -7.49
C ARG A 124 -2.19 -15.03 -7.97
N PRO A 125 -2.52 -15.01 -9.27
CA PRO A 125 -3.64 -14.22 -9.80
C PRO A 125 -4.96 -14.41 -9.05
N ALA A 126 -5.30 -15.65 -8.68
CA ALA A 126 -6.52 -15.95 -7.92
C ALA A 126 -6.51 -15.37 -6.50
N ASP A 127 -5.35 -15.30 -5.84
CA ASP A 127 -5.22 -14.70 -4.51
C ASP A 127 -5.30 -13.17 -4.61
N VAL A 128 -4.68 -12.59 -5.64
CA VAL A 128 -4.78 -11.16 -5.94
C VAL A 128 -6.22 -10.77 -6.22
N GLU A 129 -6.93 -11.53 -7.06
CA GLU A 129 -8.35 -11.28 -7.35
C GLU A 129 -9.19 -11.28 -6.08
N LYS A 130 -9.07 -12.31 -5.23
CA LYS A 130 -9.77 -12.36 -3.94
C LYS A 130 -9.43 -11.18 -3.04
N GLY A 131 -8.17 -10.75 -3.00
CA GLY A 131 -7.74 -9.59 -2.24
C GLY A 131 -8.36 -8.29 -2.77
N LEU A 132 -8.43 -8.14 -4.09
CA LEU A 132 -9.05 -6.99 -4.75
C LEU A 132 -10.57 -6.96 -4.54
N ASP A 133 -11.24 -8.12 -4.61
CA ASP A 133 -12.65 -8.25 -4.29
C ASP A 133 -12.92 -7.86 -2.82
N ALA A 134 -12.11 -8.35 -1.88
CA ALA A 134 -12.24 -7.99 -0.47
C ALA A 134 -12.01 -6.49 -0.23
N CYS A 135 -11.04 -5.87 -0.92
CA CYS A 135 -10.85 -4.42 -0.89
C CYS A 135 -12.07 -3.67 -1.44
N ALA A 136 -12.63 -4.11 -2.56
CA ALA A 136 -13.81 -3.51 -3.16
C ALA A 136 -15.04 -3.61 -2.25
N ASP A 137 -15.17 -4.74 -1.54
CA ASP A 137 -16.30 -5.01 -0.67
C ASP A 137 -16.32 -4.13 0.58
N VAL A 138 -15.14 -3.84 1.17
CA VAL A 138 -15.04 -2.95 2.34
C VAL A 138 -15.00 -1.46 1.97
N LEU A 139 -14.68 -1.12 0.72
CA LEU A 139 -14.77 0.25 0.22
C LEU A 139 -16.22 0.66 0.00
N ARG A 140 -16.59 1.88 0.40
CA ARG A 140 -17.87 2.47 -0.02
C ARG A 140 -17.90 2.69 -1.53
N SER A 141 -19.10 2.88 -2.09
CA SER A 141 -19.24 3.33 -3.48
C SER A 141 -18.44 4.63 -3.73
N GLY A 142 -17.66 4.65 -4.81
CA GLY A 142 -16.72 5.73 -5.14
C GLY A 142 -15.53 5.87 -4.16
N GLY A 143 -15.32 4.91 -3.27
CA GLY A 143 -14.15 4.85 -2.41
C GLY A 143 -12.88 4.55 -3.21
N TRP A 144 -11.74 4.99 -2.68
CA TRP A 144 -10.45 4.93 -3.38
C TRP A 144 -9.66 3.68 -3.02
N LEU A 145 -9.01 3.10 -4.02
CA LEU A 145 -7.97 2.09 -3.86
C LEU A 145 -6.65 2.65 -4.39
N VAL A 146 -5.61 2.61 -3.56
CA VAL A 146 -4.24 2.91 -3.95
C VAL A 146 -3.44 1.62 -3.92
N VAL A 147 -2.83 1.23 -5.03
CA VAL A 147 -2.01 0.02 -5.10
C VAL A 147 -0.57 0.38 -5.36
N GLY A 148 0.33 -0.01 -4.45
CA GLY A 148 1.78 0.08 -4.64
C GLY A 148 2.38 -1.30 -4.89
N TRP A 149 3.03 -1.52 -6.02
CA TRP A 149 3.58 -2.83 -6.39
C TRP A 149 4.86 -2.69 -7.23
N ASN A 150 5.63 -3.77 -7.35
CA ASN A 150 6.89 -3.77 -8.09
C ASN A 150 6.68 -4.34 -9.50
N ASP A 151 6.90 -3.53 -10.52
CA ASP A 151 6.99 -4.00 -11.91
C ASP A 151 8.42 -4.46 -12.21
N ALA A 152 8.84 -5.53 -11.55
CA ALA A 152 10.14 -6.17 -11.73
C ALA A 152 10.01 -7.70 -11.76
N ASP A 153 10.92 -8.33 -12.52
CA ASP A 153 10.99 -9.77 -12.67
C ASP A 153 11.04 -10.48 -11.30
N GLY A 154 10.25 -11.55 -11.16
CA GLY A 154 10.14 -12.37 -9.95
C GLY A 154 9.02 -11.99 -8.99
N HIS A 155 8.47 -10.78 -9.10
CA HIS A 155 7.35 -10.32 -8.24
C HIS A 155 6.11 -9.86 -9.03
N ARG A 156 6.21 -9.78 -10.36
CA ARG A 156 5.11 -9.40 -11.23
C ARG A 156 4.06 -10.51 -11.30
N VAL A 157 2.80 -10.16 -11.05
CA VAL A 157 1.64 -11.04 -11.28
C VAL A 157 1.12 -10.78 -12.69
N VAL A 158 1.00 -11.82 -13.50
CA VAL A 158 0.55 -11.72 -14.90
C VAL A 158 -0.94 -11.36 -14.94
N GLY A 159 -1.33 -10.48 -15.87
CA GLY A 159 -2.72 -10.08 -16.07
C GLY A 159 -3.28 -9.14 -14.99
N LEU A 160 -2.41 -8.49 -14.21
CA LEU A 160 -2.81 -7.67 -13.07
C LEU A 160 -3.79 -6.54 -13.45
N ASP A 161 -3.59 -5.86 -14.59
CA ASP A 161 -4.51 -4.83 -15.07
C ASP A 161 -5.94 -5.37 -15.25
N ALA A 162 -6.08 -6.55 -15.86
CA ALA A 162 -7.39 -7.17 -16.06
C ALA A 162 -8.05 -7.59 -14.73
N LEU A 163 -7.27 -7.85 -13.68
CA LEU A 163 -7.81 -8.12 -12.34
C LEU A 163 -8.34 -6.84 -11.68
N PHE A 164 -7.63 -5.71 -11.81
CA PHE A 164 -8.12 -4.42 -11.31
C PHE A 164 -9.44 -4.04 -11.99
N ASP A 165 -9.51 -4.17 -13.31
CA ASP A 165 -10.65 -3.70 -14.12
C ASP A 165 -11.99 -4.38 -13.78
N LYS A 166 -11.96 -5.56 -13.13
CA LYS A 166 -13.16 -6.30 -12.70
C LYS A 166 -14.03 -5.51 -11.72
N ARG A 167 -13.40 -4.82 -10.76
CA ARG A 167 -14.10 -4.14 -9.65
C ARG A 167 -13.75 -2.67 -9.52
N PHE A 168 -12.72 -2.21 -10.22
CA PHE A 168 -12.19 -0.87 -10.11
C PHE A 168 -12.12 -0.18 -11.45
N ARG A 169 -12.13 1.15 -11.43
CA ARG A 169 -11.83 2.01 -12.56
C ARG A 169 -10.61 2.84 -12.20
N ARG A 170 -9.64 2.94 -13.12
CA ARG A 170 -8.51 3.88 -13.00
C ARG A 170 -9.03 5.30 -12.88
N GLU A 171 -8.47 6.07 -11.96
CA GLU A 171 -8.92 7.42 -11.68
C GLU A 171 -7.73 8.35 -11.53
N VAL A 172 -7.84 9.55 -12.10
CA VAL A 172 -6.76 10.54 -12.00
C VAL A 172 -6.67 11.03 -10.57
N PHE A 173 -5.53 10.79 -9.93
CA PHE A 173 -5.26 11.32 -8.60
C PHE A 173 -4.82 12.79 -8.72
N PRO A 174 -5.63 13.77 -8.25
CA PRO A 174 -5.41 15.17 -8.57
C PRO A 174 -4.01 15.72 -8.20
N PRO A 175 -3.40 15.35 -7.06
CA PRO A 175 -2.05 15.79 -6.71
C PRO A 175 -0.94 15.38 -7.70
N VAL A 176 -1.22 14.38 -8.55
CA VAL A 176 -0.28 13.85 -9.55
C VAL A 176 -0.72 14.23 -10.97
N GLY A 177 -2.02 14.41 -11.21
CA GLY A 177 -2.58 14.65 -12.54
C GLY A 177 -2.52 13.42 -13.46
N ALA A 178 -2.32 12.22 -12.89
CA ALA A 178 -2.33 10.94 -13.58
C ALA A 178 -2.98 9.86 -12.71
N ASP A 179 -3.35 8.73 -13.33
CA ASP A 179 -3.91 7.55 -12.67
C ASP A 179 -2.84 6.56 -12.16
N HIS A 180 -1.57 6.88 -12.39
CA HIS A 180 -0.43 6.14 -11.86
C HIS A 180 0.81 7.02 -11.72
N TYR A 181 1.78 6.55 -10.96
CA TYR A 181 3.10 7.17 -10.83
C TYR A 181 4.18 6.11 -10.62
N ILE A 182 5.31 6.26 -11.32
CA ILE A 182 6.45 5.34 -11.25
C ILE A 182 7.63 6.08 -10.62
N PRO A 183 7.85 5.99 -9.30
CA PRO A 183 9.03 6.55 -8.67
C PRO A 183 10.30 5.88 -9.21
N GLU A 184 11.37 6.66 -9.38
CA GLU A 184 12.69 6.15 -9.75
C GLU A 184 13.22 5.23 -8.65
N THR A 185 13.03 3.93 -8.82
CA THR A 185 13.44 2.89 -7.86
C THR A 185 14.13 1.75 -8.62
N PRO A 186 15.07 1.02 -7.98
CA PRO A 186 15.72 -0.13 -8.62
C PRO A 186 14.78 -1.29 -8.97
N TYR A 187 13.51 -1.24 -8.56
CA TYR A 187 12.54 -2.34 -8.63
C TYR A 187 11.32 -2.00 -9.48
N GLY A 188 11.34 -0.89 -10.23
CA GLY A 188 10.19 -0.45 -11.01
C GLY A 188 8.93 -0.32 -10.15
N HIS A 189 9.07 0.16 -8.91
CA HIS A 189 7.90 0.35 -8.04
C HIS A 189 6.93 1.32 -8.71
N ARG A 190 5.65 1.01 -8.65
CA ARG A 190 4.57 1.73 -9.30
C ARG A 190 3.43 1.91 -8.31
N PHE A 191 2.85 3.10 -8.30
CA PHE A 191 1.58 3.38 -7.65
C PHE A 191 0.50 3.52 -8.72
N ASP A 192 -0.63 2.85 -8.53
CA ASP A 192 -1.83 2.99 -9.35
C ASP A 192 -3.00 3.47 -8.47
N PHE A 193 -3.83 4.33 -9.04
CA PHE A 193 -4.96 4.97 -8.36
C PHE A 193 -6.27 4.55 -9.01
N PHE A 194 -7.20 4.11 -8.17
CA PHE A 194 -8.49 3.61 -8.63
C PHE A 194 -9.63 4.08 -7.73
N VAL A 195 -10.84 4.04 -8.29
CA VAL A 195 -12.10 4.11 -7.54
C VAL A 195 -12.88 2.82 -7.71
N LYS A 196 -13.60 2.42 -6.66
CA LYS A 196 -14.56 1.31 -6.70
C LYS A 196 -15.66 1.60 -7.74
N ARG A 197 -15.97 0.62 -8.58
CA ARG A 197 -17.09 0.66 -9.54
C ARG A 197 -18.46 0.60 -8.84
#